data_AF-A0A135IBF2-F1
#
_entry.id   AF-A0A135IBF2-F1
#
_cell.length_a   1.000
_cell.length_b   1.000
_cell.length_c   1.000
_cell.angle_alpha   90.00
_cell.angle_beta   90.00
_cell.angle_gamma   90.00
#
_symmetry.space_group_name_H-M   'P 1'
#
loop_
_entity.id
_entity.type
_entity.pdbx_description
1 polymer ?
#
loop_
_entity_poly.entity_id
_entity_poly.type
_entity_poly.pdbx_seq_one_letter_code
_entity_poly.pdbx_strand_id
1 'polypeptide(L)' 'MKKTDEQNENTVGILDIIKSVFAAMFGVQSDKNRVRDFQQASMVPYIVVGVVFVIVFVLGLIGVVSLITPA' A
#
# COMPACT_ATOMS: atom_id res chain seq x y z
N MET A 1 5.11 -25.25 32.10
CA MET A 1 4.60 -23.86 32.13
C MET A 1 5.76 -22.89 32.05
N LYS A 2 5.81 -22.08 31.00
CA LYS A 2 6.31 -20.70 31.07
C LYS A 2 5.34 -19.86 30.24
N LYS A 3 4.79 -18.80 30.82
CA LYS A 3 3.97 -17.79 30.14
C LYS A 3 4.88 -17.06 29.11
N THR A 4 4.40 -16.41 28.06
CA THR A 4 3.38 -15.35 28.08
C THR A 4 2.88 -15.05 26.66
N ASP A 5 1.58 -14.79 26.51
CA ASP A 5 1.01 -14.08 25.38
C ASP A 5 1.40 -12.59 25.45
N GLU A 6 2.21 -12.08 24.52
CA GLU A 6 2.48 -10.64 24.41
C GLU A 6 2.46 -10.20 22.94
N GLN A 7 1.32 -9.69 22.50
CA GLN A 7 1.21 -8.89 21.28
C GLN A 7 1.76 -7.49 21.56
N ASN A 8 2.88 -7.14 20.92
CA ASN A 8 3.59 -5.86 20.99
C ASN A 8 4.48 -5.71 19.73
N GLU A 9 4.80 -4.52 19.20
CA GLU A 9 4.31 -3.16 19.49
C GLU A 9 4.43 -2.31 18.19
N ASN A 10 3.56 -1.29 18.02
CA ASN A 10 3.65 -0.08 17.15
C ASN A 10 4.38 -0.08 15.78
N THR A 11 4.66 -1.22 15.16
CA THR A 11 5.34 -1.31 13.85
C THR A 11 4.34 -1.60 12.73
N VAL A 12 4.15 -0.65 11.82
CA VAL A 12 3.26 -0.83 10.66
C VAL A 12 3.87 -1.86 9.69
N GLY A 13 3.14 -2.93 9.42
CA GLY A 13 3.61 -3.99 8.52
C GLY A 13 3.53 -3.61 7.04
N ILE A 14 4.28 -4.32 6.19
CA ILE A 14 4.25 -4.15 4.73
C ILE A 14 2.82 -4.29 4.18
N LEU A 15 2.02 -5.23 4.70
CA LEU A 15 0.61 -5.40 4.32
C LEU A 15 -0.26 -4.20 4.68
N ASP A 16 0.06 -3.48 5.77
CA ASP A 16 -0.70 -2.29 6.18
C ASP A 16 -0.29 -1.06 5.37
N ILE A 17 0.99 -0.95 5.00
CA ILE A 17 1.49 0.03 4.02
C ILE A 17 0.77 -0.17 2.68
N ILE A 18 0.71 -1.41 2.18
CA ILE A 18 -0.01 -1.75 0.95
C ILE A 18 -1.48 -1.34 1.07
N LYS A 19 -2.20 -1.79 2.11
CA LYS A 19 -3.62 -1.42 2.31
C LYS A 19 -3.83 0.09 2.36
N SER A 20 -2.95 0.83 3.04
CA SER A 20 -3.05 2.29 3.12
C SER A 20 -2.77 2.99 1.79
N VAL A 21 -1.77 2.55 1.02
CA VAL A 21 -1.52 3.10 -0.33
C VAL A 21 -2.73 2.83 -1.24
N PHE A 22 -3.26 1.61 -1.26
CA PHE A 22 -4.49 1.29 -2.01
C PHE A 22 -5.69 2.15 -1.57
N ALA A 23 -5.91 2.30 -0.25
CA ALA A 23 -7.00 3.13 0.26
C ALA A 23 -6.83 4.61 -0.10
N ALA A 24 -5.60 5.13 -0.09
CA ALA A 24 -5.29 6.49 -0.53
C ALA A 24 -5.57 6.69 -2.02
N MET A 25 -5.18 5.73 -2.86
CA MET A 25 -5.39 5.78 -4.32
C MET A 25 -6.88 5.73 -4.71
N PHE A 26 -7.69 4.96 -3.98
CA PHE A 26 -9.15 4.96 -4.15
C PHE A 26 -9.87 6.10 -3.41
N GLY A 27 -9.15 6.98 -2.70
CA GLY A 27 -9.73 8.07 -1.92
C GLY A 27 -10.49 7.64 -0.64
N VAL A 28 -10.46 6.35 -0.30
CA VAL A 28 -11.16 5.74 0.85
C VAL A 28 -10.29 5.61 2.11
N GLN A 29 -9.15 6.30 2.16
CA GLN A 29 -8.28 6.34 3.34
C GLN A 29 -9.00 6.99 4.53
N SER A 30 -8.93 6.36 5.71
CA SER A 30 -9.44 6.95 6.96
C SER A 30 -8.44 7.96 7.54
N ASP A 31 -8.92 8.95 8.29
CA ASP A 31 -8.02 9.87 9.02
C ASP A 31 -7.10 9.13 9.99
N LYS A 32 -7.55 8.03 10.61
CA LYS A 32 -6.73 7.20 11.50
C LYS A 32 -5.55 6.56 10.76
N ASN A 33 -5.79 5.99 9.57
CA ASN A 33 -4.72 5.48 8.72
C ASN A 33 -3.79 6.61 8.31
N ARG A 34 -4.33 7.71 7.77
CA ARG A 34 -3.56 8.86 7.30
C ARG A 34 -2.63 9.44 8.37
N VAL A 35 -3.13 9.64 9.60
CA VAL A 35 -2.33 10.15 10.73
C VAL A 35 -1.24 9.15 11.12
N ARG A 36 -1.57 7.85 11.26
CA ARG A 36 -0.59 6.79 11.54
C ARG A 36 0.51 6.75 10.50
N ASP A 37 0.14 6.78 9.22
CA ASP A 37 1.06 6.63 8.10
C ASP A 37 2.00 7.85 7.95
N PHE A 38 1.54 9.07 8.25
CA PHE A 38 2.38 10.26 8.31
C PHE A 38 3.23 10.39 9.58
N GLN A 39 2.91 9.65 10.65
CA GLN A 39 3.73 9.58 11.87
C GLN A 39 4.86 8.55 11.79
N GLN A 40 4.97 7.83 10.67
CA GLN A 40 6.03 6.86 10.43
C GLN A 40 7.40 7.51 10.25
N ALA A 41 8.45 6.87 10.77
CA ALA A 41 9.83 7.35 10.67
C ALA A 41 10.36 7.44 9.23
N SER A 42 9.71 6.82 8.25
CA SER A 42 10.05 6.93 6.83
C SER A 42 8.83 6.76 5.93
N MET A 43 8.65 7.71 5.00
CA MET A 43 7.64 7.65 3.94
C MET A 43 8.09 6.80 2.73
N VAL A 44 9.38 6.45 2.64
CA VAL A 44 9.96 5.73 1.50
C VAL A 44 9.20 4.44 1.15
N PRO A 45 8.80 3.57 2.10
CA PRO A 45 8.03 2.36 1.78
C PRO A 45 6.70 2.65 1.07
N TYR A 46 5.98 3.69 1.50
CA TYR A 46 4.70 4.11 0.89
C TYR A 46 4.91 4.61 -0.54
N ILE A 47 5.97 5.40 -0.77
CA ILE A 47 6.33 5.90 -2.11
C ILE A 47 6.72 4.73 -3.04
N VAL A 48 7.55 3.80 -2.57
CA VAL A 48 7.98 2.63 -3.36
C VAL A 48 6.78 1.78 -3.76
N VAL A 49 5.88 1.46 -2.82
CA VAL A 49 4.65 0.70 -3.12
C VAL A 49 3.75 1.44 -4.12
N GLY A 50 3.58 2.76 -3.97
CA GLY A 50 2.81 3.58 -4.90
C GLY A 50 3.39 3.63 -6.32
N VAL A 51 4.71 3.81 -6.45
CA VAL A 51 5.40 3.84 -7.76
C VAL A 51 5.33 2.47 -8.44
N VAL A 52 5.57 1.38 -7.71
CA VAL A 52 5.44 0.02 -8.24
C VAL A 52 4.00 -0.24 -8.71
N PHE A 53 2.99 0.16 -7.93
CA PHE A 53 1.59 0.05 -8.34
C PHE A 53 1.30 0.82 -9.64
N VAL A 54 1.75 2.08 -9.76
CA VAL A 54 1.51 2.91 -10.95
C VAL A 54 2.16 2.29 -12.19
N ILE A 55 3.39 1.77 -12.08
CA ILE A 55 4.06 1.07 -13.19
C ILE A 55 3.24 -0.16 -13.62
N VAL A 56 2.83 -1.01 -12.67
CA VAL A 56 2.00 -2.20 -12.95
C VAL A 56 0.65 -1.81 -13.57
N PHE A 57 0.02 -0.74 -13.08
CA PHE A 57 -1.25 -0.24 -13.59
C PHE A 57 -1.14 0.23 -15.05
N VAL A 58 -0.12 1.03 -15.38
CA VAL A 58 0.12 1.51 -16.75
C VAL A 58 0.44 0.34 -17.70
N LEU A 59 1.28 -0.61 -17.29
CA LEU A 59 1.54 -1.82 -18.09
C LEU A 59 0.28 -2.67 -18.27
N GLY A 60 -0.58 -2.75 -17.25
CA GLY A 60 -1.89 -3.40 -17.34
C GLY A 60 -2.82 -2.71 -18.34
N LEU A 61 -2.89 -1.38 -18.33
CA LEU A 61 -3.66 -0.61 -19.32
C LEU A 61 -3.14 -0.82 -20.74
N ILE A 62 -1.82 -0.80 -20.95
CA ILE A 62 -1.20 -1.11 -22.24
C ILE A 62 -1.59 -2.52 -22.70
N GLY A 63 -1.45 -3.52 -21.83
CA GLY A 63 -1.82 -4.90 -22.14
C GLY A 63 -3.30 -5.08 -22.49
N VAL A 64 -4.20 -4.41 -21.76
CA VAL A 64 -5.64 -4.39 -22.07
C VAL A 64 -5.89 -3.74 -23.43
N VAL A 65 -5.32 -2.57 -23.71
CA VAL A 65 -5.47 -1.89 -25.00
C VAL A 65 -4.96 -2.77 -26.14
N SER A 66 -3.74 -3.32 -26.03
CA SER A 66 -3.19 -4.24 -27.05
C SER A 66 -4.02 -5.51 -27.25
N LEU A 67 -4.76 -5.96 -26.23
CA LEU A 67 -5.66 -7.12 -26.34
C LEU A 67 -6.99 -6.77 -27.03
N ILE A 68 -7.55 -5.57 -26.79
CA ILE A 68 -8.86 -5.16 -27.34
C ILE A 68 -8.78 -4.38 -28.65
N THR A 69 -7.64 -3.78 -28.97
CA THR A 69 -7.33 -3.18 -30.27
C THR A 69 -6.12 -3.87 -30.90
N PRO A 70 -6.22 -5.18 -31.25
CA PRO A 70 -5.23 -5.81 -32.11
C PRO A 70 -5.25 -5.14 -33.50
N ALA A 71 -4.09 -5.09 -34.14
CA ALA A 71 -3.91 -4.55 -35.49
C ALA A 71 -4.42 -5.50 -36.59
#